data_AF-A0A7X0FLD0-F1
#
_entry.id   AF-A0A7X0FLD0-F1
#
_cell.length_a   1.000
_cell.length_b   1.000
_cell.length_c   1.000
_cell.angle_alpha   90.00
_cell.angle_beta   90.00
_cell.angle_gamma   90.00
#
_symmetry.space_group_name_H-M   'P 1'
#
loop_
_entity.id
_entity.type
_entity.pdbx_description
1 polymer ?
#
loop_
_entity_poly.entity_id
_entity_poly.type
_entity_poly.pdbx_seq_one_letter_code
_entity_poly.pdbx_strand_id
1 'polypeptide(L)'
;MDDLEEYPNREEFLSSLWSEIINSPMQEVWIDNVINTSQQHPDGPFGDVGPVLERLLSLGASRRDLSLIYRMASYEAVFDTLYKMADPGVKPDDAPMLFEDLLGSDPSGLDAGPGSAPEKNA
;
A
#
# COMPACT_ATOMS: atom_id res chain seq x y z
N MET A 1 -36.34 -2.00 4.72
CA MET A 1 -35.80 -3.29 4.25
C MET A 1 -34.33 -2.99 4.15
N ASP A 2 -33.62 -3.26 5.24
CA ASP A 2 -32.19 -3.00 5.30
C ASP A 2 -31.55 -3.97 4.33
N ASP A 3 -30.87 -3.44 3.31
CA ASP A 3 -29.92 -4.19 2.52
C ASP A 3 -28.81 -4.59 3.50
N LEU A 4 -28.94 -5.77 4.10
CA LEU A 4 -27.85 -6.41 4.83
C LEU A 4 -26.78 -6.67 3.77
N GLU A 5 -25.83 -5.75 3.63
CA GLU A 5 -24.57 -6.02 2.94
C GLU A 5 -24.01 -7.32 3.52
N GLU A 6 -24.10 -8.39 2.74
CA GLU A 6 -23.62 -9.70 3.13
C GLU A 6 -22.10 -9.59 3.15
N TYR A 7 -21.54 -9.47 4.36
CA TYR A 7 -20.09 -9.47 4.54
C TYR A 7 -19.50 -10.74 3.91
N PRO A 8 -18.37 -10.63 3.17
CA PRO A 8 -17.73 -11.79 2.60
C PRO A 8 -17.39 -12.78 3.70
N ASN A 9 -17.55 -14.07 3.41
CA ASN A 9 -17.08 -15.11 4.33
C ASN A 9 -15.54 -15.11 4.37
N ARG A 10 -14.97 -15.88 5.31
CA ARG A 10 -13.51 -15.93 5.51
C ARG A 10 -12.73 -16.29 4.25
N GLU A 11 -13.20 -17.22 3.44
CA GLU A 11 -12.52 -17.64 2.21
C GLU A 11 -12.60 -16.56 1.13
N GLU A 12 -13.76 -15.92 0.98
CA GLU A 12 -13.97 -14.81 0.05
C GLU A 12 -13.09 -13.61 0.41
N PHE A 13 -13.02 -13.24 1.68
CA PHE A 13 -12.15 -12.17 2.17
C PHE A 13 -10.67 -12.49 1.93
N LEU A 14 -10.21 -13.70 2.25
CA LEU A 14 -8.82 -14.09 1.98
C LEU A 14 -8.52 -14.09 0.47
N SER A 15 -9.48 -14.54 -0.35
CA SER A 15 -9.35 -14.54 -1.80
C SER A 15 -9.20 -13.12 -2.33
N SER A 16 -10.03 -12.17 -1.88
CA SER A 16 -9.94 -10.77 -2.31
C SER A 16 -8.61 -10.12 -1.93
N LEU A 17 -8.08 -10.36 -0.72
CA LEU A 17 -6.74 -9.88 -0.34
C LEU A 17 -5.65 -10.39 -1.29
N TRP A 18 -5.72 -11.66 -1.69
CA TRP A 18 -4.77 -12.24 -2.63
C TRP A 18 -4.91 -11.65 -4.04
N SER A 19 -6.12 -11.52 -4.56
CA SER A 19 -6.33 -11.06 -5.94
C SER A 19 -6.15 -9.55 -6.11
N GLU A 20 -6.66 -8.77 -5.16
CA GLU A 20 -6.80 -7.31 -5.31
C GLU A 20 -5.63 -6.53 -4.72
N ILE A 21 -4.94 -7.09 -3.72
CA ILE A 21 -3.83 -6.40 -3.04
C ILE A 21 -2.51 -7.08 -3.34
N ILE A 22 -2.39 -8.38 -3.01
CA ILE A 22 -1.08 -9.07 -3.06
C ILE A 22 -0.63 -9.33 -4.50
N ASN A 23 -1.51 -9.88 -5.35
CA ASN A 23 -1.16 -10.19 -6.74
C ASN A 23 -1.38 -9.04 -7.72
N SER A 24 -2.06 -7.97 -7.30
CA SER A 24 -2.37 -6.81 -8.15
C SER A 24 -1.12 -6.16 -8.78
N PRO A 25 0.02 -5.99 -8.06
CA PRO A 25 1.26 -5.47 -8.66
C PRO A 25 1.75 -6.26 -9.88
N MET A 26 1.39 -7.54 -10.00
CA MET A 26 1.85 -8.40 -11.10
C MET A 26 1.23 -8.06 -12.46
N GLN A 27 0.23 -7.18 -12.50
CA GLN A 27 -0.26 -6.57 -13.74
C GLN A 27 0.70 -5.51 -14.30
N GLU A 28 1.70 -5.07 -13.52
CA GLU A 28 2.77 -4.13 -13.90
C GLU A 28 2.30 -2.70 -14.27
N VAL A 29 0.99 -2.49 -14.44
CA VAL A 29 0.37 -1.19 -14.78
C VAL A 29 0.50 -0.15 -13.67
N TRP A 30 0.72 -0.58 -12.43
CA TRP A 30 0.92 0.32 -11.29
C TRP A 30 2.14 1.23 -11.48
N ILE A 31 3.16 0.76 -12.22
CA ILE A 31 4.40 1.51 -12.44
C ILE A 31 4.11 2.80 -13.22
N ASP A 32 3.38 2.69 -14.33
CA ASP A 32 3.02 3.85 -15.14
C ASP A 32 2.03 4.75 -14.39
N ASN A 33 1.10 4.15 -13.63
CA ASN A 33 0.15 4.92 -12.82
C ASN A 33 0.87 5.77 -11.76
N VAL A 34 1.85 5.21 -11.06
CA VAL A 34 2.63 5.94 -10.04
C VAL A 34 3.49 7.03 -10.68
N ILE A 35 4.17 6.73 -11.80
CA ILE A 35 4.94 7.73 -12.54
C ILE A 35 4.03 8.90 -12.97
N ASN A 36 2.91 8.61 -13.64
CA ASN A 36 1.98 9.63 -14.10
C ASN A 36 1.38 10.45 -12.95
N THR A 37 1.03 9.78 -11.84
CA THR A 37 0.47 10.46 -10.66
C THR A 37 1.49 11.40 -10.02
N SER A 38 2.74 10.96 -9.87
CA SER A 38 3.81 11.81 -9.31
C SER A 38 4.11 13.04 -10.15
N GLN A 39 3.93 12.97 -11.48
CA GLN A 39 4.12 14.13 -12.36
C GLN A 39 2.99 15.15 -12.20
N GLN A 40 1.77 14.70 -11.91
CA GLN A 40 0.61 15.57 -11.68
C GLN A 40 0.58 16.13 -10.25
N HIS A 41 1.02 15.34 -9.28
CA HIS A 41 0.98 15.63 -7.85
C HIS A 41 2.34 15.32 -7.20
N PRO A 42 3.39 16.09 -7.52
CA PRO A 42 4.75 15.81 -7.04
C PRO A 42 4.88 15.93 -5.53
N ASP A 43 4.07 16.77 -4.88
CA ASP A 43 4.05 16.97 -3.43
C ASP A 43 2.99 16.11 -2.72
N GLY A 44 2.27 15.25 -3.44
CA GLY A 44 1.25 14.35 -2.87
C GLY A 44 1.85 13.13 -2.16
N PRO A 45 1.02 12.31 -1.47
CA PRO A 45 1.47 11.09 -0.83
C PRO A 45 2.28 10.21 -1.80
N PHE A 46 3.48 9.81 -1.39
CA PHE A 46 4.45 9.04 -2.16
C PHE A 46 4.85 9.66 -3.52
N GLY A 47 4.74 10.99 -3.66
CA GLY A 47 5.09 11.71 -4.89
C GLY A 47 6.55 11.56 -5.33
N ASP A 48 7.45 11.15 -4.43
CA ASP A 48 8.85 10.88 -4.71
C ASP A 48 9.11 9.51 -5.35
N VAL A 49 8.14 8.58 -5.32
CA VAL A 49 8.30 7.22 -5.86
C VAL A 49 8.38 7.20 -7.38
N GLY A 50 7.62 8.06 -8.08
CA GLY A 50 7.63 8.09 -9.55
C GLY A 50 9.01 8.39 -10.15
N PRO A 51 9.71 9.47 -9.74
CA PRO A 51 11.09 9.73 -10.14
C PRO A 51 12.07 8.59 -9.81
N VAL A 52 11.84 7.85 -8.72
CA VAL A 52 12.63 6.66 -8.37
C VAL A 52 12.39 5.54 -9.37
N LEU A 53 11.14 5.27 -9.75
CA LEU A 53 10.79 4.25 -10.74
C LEU A 53 11.38 4.58 -12.12
N GLU A 54 11.26 5.83 -12.58
CA GLU A 54 11.86 6.27 -13.85
C GLU A 54 13.37 6.01 -13.85
N ARG A 55 14.06 6.37 -12.76
CA ARG A 55 15.50 6.11 -12.61
C ARG A 55 15.83 4.62 -12.66
N LEU A 56 15.11 3.78 -11.90
CA LEU A 56 15.36 2.34 -11.87
C LEU A 56 15.13 1.68 -13.24
N LEU A 57 14.07 2.07 -13.95
CA LEU A 57 13.80 1.60 -15.31
C LEU A 57 14.91 2.04 -16.27
N SER A 58 15.41 3.28 -16.16
CA SER A 58 16.52 3.77 -16.99
C SER A 58 17.84 3.02 -16.77
N LEU A 59 18.01 2.44 -15.58
CA LEU A 59 19.15 1.58 -15.22
C LEU A 59 18.96 0.12 -15.63
N GLY A 60 17.84 -0.22 -16.26
CA GLY A 60 17.55 -1.56 -16.77
C GLY A 60 16.83 -2.50 -15.80
N ALA A 61 16.30 -2.00 -14.68
CA ALA A 61 15.42 -2.80 -13.84
C ALA A 61 14.19 -3.24 -14.64
N SER A 62 13.81 -4.52 -14.54
CA SER A 62 12.61 -5.00 -15.22
C SER A 62 11.36 -4.66 -14.40
N ARG A 63 10.28 -4.33 -15.09
CA ARG A 63 8.96 -4.12 -14.47
C ARG A 63 8.51 -5.34 -13.67
N ARG A 64 8.86 -6.52 -14.17
CA ARG A 64 8.57 -7.79 -13.52
C ARG A 64 9.27 -7.94 -12.18
N ASP A 65 10.55 -7.61 -12.09
CA ASP A 65 11.33 -7.68 -10.85
C ASP A 65 10.82 -6.67 -9.82
N LEU A 66 10.53 -5.44 -10.25
CA LEU A 66 9.93 -4.42 -9.39
C LEU A 66 8.57 -4.89 -8.85
N SER A 67 7.76 -5.53 -9.69
CA SER A 67 6.45 -6.05 -9.30
C SER A 67 6.55 -7.27 -8.37
N LEU A 68 7.59 -8.10 -8.50
CA LEU A 68 7.87 -9.19 -7.55
C LEU A 68 8.21 -8.64 -6.16
N ILE A 69 9.05 -7.60 -6.10
CA ILE A 69 9.40 -6.91 -4.83
C ILE A 69 8.14 -6.30 -4.22
N TYR A 70 7.35 -5.57 -5.02
CA TYR A 70 6.12 -4.95 -4.53
C TYR A 70 5.13 -6.02 -4.05
N ARG A 71 4.88 -7.08 -4.81
CA ARG A 71 4.02 -8.20 -4.37
C ARG A 71 4.46 -8.79 -3.03
N MET A 72 5.77 -8.95 -2.81
CA MET A 72 6.30 -9.43 -1.53
C MET A 72 5.99 -8.43 -0.40
N ALA A 73 6.27 -7.15 -0.61
CA ALA A 73 5.94 -6.10 0.37
C ALA A 73 4.43 -5.99 0.64
N SER A 74 3.58 -6.16 -0.37
CA SER A 74 2.12 -6.20 -0.22
C SER A 74 1.67 -7.39 0.63
N TYR A 75 2.28 -8.57 0.42
CA TYR A 75 2.01 -9.73 1.26
C TYR A 75 2.40 -9.48 2.72
N GLU A 76 3.61 -8.96 2.96
CA GLU A 76 4.09 -8.63 4.32
C GLU A 76 3.17 -7.60 4.98
N ALA A 77 2.83 -6.51 4.29
CA ALA A 77 1.94 -5.48 4.82
C ALA A 77 0.55 -6.02 5.18
N VAL A 78 -0.06 -6.84 4.31
CA VAL A 78 -1.36 -7.49 4.58
C VAL A 78 -1.23 -8.44 5.77
N PHE A 79 -0.22 -9.29 5.79
CA PHE A 79 -0.02 -10.27 6.86
C PHE A 79 0.21 -9.58 8.20
N ASP A 80 1.15 -8.64 8.26
CA ASP A 80 1.51 -7.93 9.49
C ASP A 80 0.33 -7.11 10.01
N THR A 81 -0.45 -6.48 9.13
CA THR A 81 -1.66 -5.75 9.54
C THR A 81 -2.69 -6.69 10.18
N LEU A 82 -3.00 -7.81 9.52
CA LEU A 82 -3.92 -8.82 10.06
C LEU A 82 -3.41 -9.39 11.40
N TYR A 83 -2.10 -9.62 11.51
CA TYR A 83 -1.48 -10.09 12.74
C TYR A 83 -1.57 -9.03 13.84
N LYS A 84 -1.27 -7.76 13.56
CA LYS A 84 -1.36 -6.65 14.53
C LYS A 84 -2.78 -6.38 15.01
N MET A 85 -3.77 -6.59 14.14
CA MET A 85 -5.19 -6.55 14.52
C MET A 85 -5.57 -7.67 15.48
N ALA A 86 -4.81 -8.77 15.54
CA ALA A 86 -4.99 -9.84 16.52
C ALA A 86 -4.12 -9.67 17.77
N ASP A 87 -2.88 -9.19 17.63
CA ASP A 87 -1.90 -9.01 18.72
C ASP A 87 -0.91 -7.86 18.42
N PRO A 88 -0.90 -6.73 19.17
CA PRO A 88 -1.59 -6.49 20.45
C PRO A 88 -3.11 -6.37 20.34
N GLY A 89 -3.63 -6.27 19.12
CA GLY A 89 -5.05 -6.18 18.82
C GLY A 89 -5.58 -4.75 18.79
N VAL A 90 -6.71 -4.59 18.09
CA VAL A 90 -7.59 -3.41 18.18
C VAL A 90 -8.96 -3.89 18.66
N LYS A 91 -9.70 -3.05 19.39
CA LYS A 91 -11.08 -3.42 19.73
C LYS A 91 -11.90 -3.52 18.43
N PRO A 92 -12.82 -4.48 18.30
CA PRO A 92 -13.61 -4.62 17.08
C PRO A 92 -14.36 -3.33 16.68
N ASP A 93 -14.86 -2.58 17.66
CA ASP A 93 -15.58 -1.31 17.43
C ASP A 93 -14.65 -0.15 17.02
N ASP A 94 -13.34 -0.28 17.27
CA ASP A 94 -12.31 0.70 16.91
C ASP A 94 -11.61 0.34 15.57
N ALA A 95 -11.94 -0.80 14.96
CA ALA A 95 -11.38 -1.23 13.68
C ALA A 95 -11.94 -0.48 12.45
N PRO A 96 -13.23 -0.11 12.40
CA PRO A 96 -13.74 0.75 11.34
C PRO A 96 -12.96 2.06 11.30
N MET A 97 -12.74 2.60 10.10
CA MET A 97 -12.06 3.89 9.86
C MET A 97 -10.56 3.96 10.14
N LEU A 98 -9.91 2.89 10.65
CA LEU A 98 -8.45 2.89 10.83
C LEU A 98 -7.66 3.24 9.56
N PHE A 99 -8.22 2.95 8.37
CA PHE A 99 -7.59 3.31 7.11
C PHE A 99 -7.56 4.83 6.85
N GLU A 100 -8.52 5.60 7.38
CA GLU A 100 -8.49 7.07 7.33
C GLU A 100 -7.49 7.63 8.35
N ASP A 101 -7.50 7.09 9.57
CA ASP A 101 -6.60 7.52 10.65
C ASP A 101 -5.13 7.24 10.31
N LEU A 102 -4.86 6.18 9.54
CA LEU A 102 -3.50 5.78 9.15
C LEU A 102 -2.73 6.94 8.49
N LEU A 103 -3.35 7.63 7.54
CA LEU A 103 -2.68 8.71 6.81
C LEU A 103 -2.31 9.87 7.73
N GLY A 104 -3.25 10.32 8.56
CA GLY A 104 -3.01 11.40 9.52
C GLY A 104 -2.11 11.02 10.71
N SER A 105 -1.83 9.72 10.87
CA SER A 105 -0.91 9.21 11.90
C SER A 105 0.55 9.16 11.47
N ASP A 106 0.87 9.60 10.24
CA ASP A 106 2.24 9.68 9.75
C ASP A 106 3.12 10.47 10.74
N PRO A 107 4.16 9.86 11.35
CA PRO A 107 5.00 10.51 12.34
C PRO A 107 5.82 11.68 11.78
N SER A 108 5.99 11.76 10.45
CA SER A 108 6.65 12.89 9.81
C SER A 108 5.76 14.13 9.73
N GLY A 109 4.43 13.96 9.82
CA GLY A 109 3.44 15.01 9.62
C GLY A 109 3.31 15.48 8.15
N LEU A 110 3.81 14.70 7.20
CA LEU A 110 3.78 15.01 5.77
C LEU A 110 2.76 14.16 5.00
N ASP A 111 1.91 13.40 5.69
CA ASP A 111 0.88 12.53 5.10
C ASP A 111 1.46 11.62 4.00
N ALA A 112 2.58 10.98 4.31
CA ALA A 112 3.37 10.16 3.40
C ALA A 112 3.93 10.90 2.16
N GLY A 113 3.94 12.23 2.15
CA GLY A 113 4.52 13.04 1.08
C GLY A 113 6.05 12.89 0.94
N PRO A 114 6.66 13.52 -0.07
CA PRO A 114 8.10 13.46 -0.28
C PRO A 114 8.90 13.84 0.97
N GLY A 115 9.87 13.00 1.33
CA GLY A 115 10.70 13.21 2.54
C GLY A 115 10.07 12.74 3.85
N SER A 116 8.88 12.14 3.83
CA SER A 116 8.27 11.46 4.99
C SER A 116 9.04 10.22 5.44
N ALA A 117 9.75 9.57 4.51
CA ALA A 117 10.56 8.38 4.80
C ALA A 117 11.71 8.73 5.76
N PRO A 118 11.92 7.95 6.84
CA PRO A 118 12.98 8.22 7.80
C PRO A 118 14.35 8.03 7.16
N GLU A 119 15.30 8.91 7.51
CA GLU A 119 16.69 8.73 7.11
C GLU A 119 17.27 7.47 7.77
N LYS A 120 18.18 6.80 7.06
CA LYS A 120 18.95 5.71 7.65
C LYS A 120 19.77 6.29 8.81
N ASN A 121 19.49 5.83 10.04
CA ASN A 121 20.35 6.12 11.19
C ASN A 121 21.80 5.75 10.81
N ALA A 122 22.68 6.76 10.78
CA ALA A 122 24.10 6.60 10.45
C ALA A 122 24.87 5.84 11.54
#